data_AF-A0AAD6I289-F1
#
_entry.id   AF-A0AAD6I289-F1
#
_cell.length_a   1.000
_cell.length_b   1.000
_cell.length_c   1.000
_cell.angle_alpha   90.00
_cell.angle_beta   90.00
_cell.angle_gamma   90.00
#
_symmetry.space_group_name_H-M   'P 1'
#
loop_
_entity.id
_entity.type
_entity.pdbx_description
1 polymer ?
#
loop_
_entity_poly.entity_id
_entity_poly.type
_entity_poly.pdbx_seq_one_letter_code
_entity_poly.pdbx_strand_id
1 'polypeptide(L)'
;MRRFPDLLVQNVQNLFCEAGCEPKLDTWDKYAKTAVVDPILEDAARYYDAPESKQALIDSSDQLFQAVKTKCGNKLSGAHFCAHLEWLQPFMDCAKSTAVPNWSKSLPKVLSYMSERNCKNANEYLTSTRLWEHDIPKHFSK
;
A
#
# COMPACT_ATOMS: atom_id res chain seq x y z
N MET A 1 -8.44 2.50 5.89
CA MET A 1 -8.00 2.57 4.47
C MET A 1 -7.77 3.97 3.90
N ARG A 2 -8.43 5.06 4.36
CA ARG A 2 -8.27 6.40 3.72
C ARG A 2 -6.86 7.03 3.80
N ARG A 3 -6.01 6.62 4.75
CA ARG A 3 -4.68 7.22 4.98
C ARG A 3 -3.51 6.47 4.35
N PHE A 4 -3.73 5.27 3.79
CA PHE A 4 -2.62 4.48 3.24
C PHE A 4 -1.88 5.21 2.12
N PRO A 5 -2.57 5.78 1.10
CA PRO A 5 -1.87 6.52 0.05
C PRO A 5 -1.09 7.74 0.57
N ASP A 6 -1.64 8.44 1.56
CA ASP A 6 -1.01 9.65 2.12
C ASP A 6 0.26 9.31 2.91
N LEU A 7 0.22 8.28 3.77
CA LEU A 7 1.38 7.81 4.55
C LEU A 7 2.47 7.21 3.66
N LEU A 8 2.06 6.54 2.58
CA LEU A 8 2.96 5.96 1.59
C LEU A 8 3.72 7.07 0.86
N VAL A 9 3.02 8.14 0.42
CA VAL A 9 3.65 9.30 -0.22
C VAL A 9 4.55 10.05 0.76
N GLN A 10 4.10 10.32 1.99
CA GLN A 10 4.89 11.03 3.00
C GLN A 10 6.18 10.28 3.37
N ASN A 11 6.14 8.96 3.53
CA ASN A 11 7.34 8.20 3.84
C ASN A 11 8.25 8.01 2.62
N VAL A 12 7.70 7.87 1.41
CA VAL A 12 8.51 7.91 0.19
C VAL A 12 9.24 9.25 0.09
N GLN A 13 8.57 10.35 0.46
CA GLN A 13 9.20 11.67 0.53
C GLN A 13 10.35 11.71 1.54
N ASN A 14 10.13 11.26 2.77
CA ASN A 14 11.16 11.30 3.79
C ASN A 14 12.36 10.37 3.46
N LEU A 15 12.14 9.19 2.89
CA LEU A 15 13.23 8.22 2.69
C LEU A 15 14.02 8.46 1.42
N PHE A 16 13.33 8.70 0.31
CA PHE A 16 13.98 8.79 -1.00
C PHE A 16 14.39 10.24 -1.30
N CYS A 17 13.57 11.22 -0.94
CA CYS A 17 13.85 12.60 -1.30
C CYS A 17 14.92 13.23 -0.40
N GLU A 18 14.98 12.88 0.89
CA GLU A 18 16.08 13.31 1.77
C GLU A 18 17.43 12.72 1.33
N ALA A 19 17.42 11.53 0.72
CA ALA A 19 18.59 10.90 0.10
C ALA A 19 18.92 11.44 -1.32
N GLY A 20 18.19 12.45 -1.81
CA GLY A 20 18.39 13.05 -3.13
C GLY A 20 17.86 12.23 -4.31
N CYS A 21 17.06 11.20 -4.06
CA CYS A 21 16.41 10.40 -5.11
C CYS A 21 15.07 11.00 -5.50
N GLU A 22 14.72 10.95 -6.79
CA GLU A 22 13.44 11.41 -7.33
C GLU A 22 12.62 10.23 -7.87
N PRO A 23 11.99 9.41 -7.00
CA PRO A 23 11.23 8.26 -7.45
C PRO A 23 10.05 8.71 -8.31
N LYS A 24 9.91 8.06 -9.45
CA LYS A 24 8.81 8.25 -10.40
C LYS A 24 7.89 7.04 -10.32
N LEU A 25 6.67 7.18 -10.82
CA LEU A 25 5.67 6.10 -10.78
C LEU A 25 6.12 4.82 -11.52
N ASP A 26 6.96 4.96 -12.53
CA ASP A 26 7.56 3.85 -13.25
C ASP A 26 8.61 3.07 -12.43
N THR A 27 9.26 3.71 -11.45
CA THR A 27 10.22 3.07 -10.54
C THR A 27 9.60 2.55 -9.24
N TRP A 28 8.31 2.80 -9.04
CA TRP A 28 7.55 2.38 -7.86
C TRP A 28 7.64 0.87 -7.58
N ASP A 29 7.49 0.06 -8.62
CA ASP A 29 7.52 -1.41 -8.54
C ASP A 29 8.87 -1.93 -8.00
N LYS A 30 9.96 -1.15 -8.19
CA LYS A 30 11.31 -1.52 -7.76
C LYS A 30 11.62 -1.11 -6.31
N TYR A 31 11.10 0.02 -5.86
CA TYR A 31 11.52 0.62 -4.58
C TYR A 31 10.47 0.60 -3.49
N ALA A 32 9.18 0.74 -3.82
CA ALA A 32 8.12 0.79 -2.82
C ALA A 32 7.47 -0.58 -2.61
N LYS A 33 7.28 -1.36 -3.68
CA LYS A 33 6.61 -2.66 -3.59
C LYS A 33 7.40 -3.66 -2.73
N THR A 34 8.62 -4.00 -3.15
CA THR A 34 9.39 -5.09 -2.52
C THR A 34 9.99 -4.69 -1.16
N ALA A 35 10.34 -3.41 -0.98
CA ALA A 35 10.97 -2.96 0.26
C ALA A 35 9.97 -2.66 1.37
N VAL A 36 8.74 -2.26 1.02
CA VAL A 36 7.76 -1.75 1.97
C VAL A 36 6.48 -2.56 1.96
N VAL A 37 5.82 -2.67 0.80
CA VAL A 37 4.47 -3.25 0.73
C VAL A 37 4.48 -4.75 0.99
N ASP A 38 5.37 -5.50 0.34
CA ASP A 38 5.43 -6.96 0.49
C ASP A 38 5.73 -7.37 1.95
N PRO A 39 6.70 -6.76 2.66
CA PRO A 39 6.93 -7.02 4.08
C PRO A 39 5.74 -6.69 5.00
N ILE A 40 5.00 -5.61 4.72
CA ILE A 40 3.79 -5.26 5.49
C ILE A 40 2.71 -6.33 5.31
N LEU A 41 2.52 -6.82 4.08
CA LEU A 41 1.54 -7.87 3.79
C LEU A 41 1.94 -9.22 4.40
N GLU A 42 3.23 -9.51 4.47
CA GLU A 42 3.74 -10.67 5.19
C GLU A 42 3.54 -10.56 6.71
N ASP A 43 3.79 -9.40 7.30
CA ASP A 43 3.51 -9.15 8.73
C ASP A 43 2.01 -9.24 9.03
N ALA A 44 1.16 -8.74 8.13
CA ALA A 44 -0.29 -8.86 8.24
C ALA A 44 -0.73 -10.34 8.23
N ALA A 45 -0.30 -11.11 7.23
CA ALA A 45 -0.64 -12.53 7.08
C ALA A 45 -0.24 -13.37 8.30
N ARG A 46 0.93 -13.06 8.88
CA ARG A 46 1.39 -13.68 10.13
C ARG A 46 0.54 -13.27 11.33
N TYR A 47 0.15 -12.00 11.42
CA TYR A 47 -0.59 -11.49 12.58
C TYR A 47 -1.98 -12.12 12.72
N TYR A 48 -2.73 -12.24 11.61
CA TYR A 48 -4.05 -12.85 11.66
C TYR A 48 -4.06 -14.38 11.50
N ASP A 49 -2.89 -15.02 11.61
CA ASP A 49 -2.71 -16.48 11.60
C ASP A 49 -3.20 -17.18 10.32
N ALA A 50 -3.08 -16.52 9.16
CA ALA A 50 -3.33 -17.14 7.85
C ALA A 50 -2.15 -16.85 6.89
N PRO A 51 -0.96 -17.41 7.15
CA PRO A 51 0.22 -17.23 6.30
C PRO A 51 -0.01 -17.70 4.84
N GLU A 52 -0.89 -18.66 4.61
CA GLU A 52 -1.31 -19.15 3.29
C GLU A 52 -1.98 -18.06 2.43
N SER A 53 -2.54 -17.02 3.06
CA SER A 53 -3.13 -15.89 2.36
C SER A 53 -2.09 -14.90 1.81
N LYS A 54 -0.81 -15.03 2.18
CA LYS A 54 0.28 -14.11 1.78
C LYS A 54 0.31 -13.86 0.28
N GLN A 55 0.31 -14.92 -0.52
CA GLN A 55 0.39 -14.77 -1.98
C GLN A 55 -0.86 -14.09 -2.54
N ALA A 56 -2.04 -14.42 -2.00
CA ALA A 56 -3.28 -13.76 -2.40
C ALA A 56 -3.28 -12.26 -2.06
N LEU A 57 -2.71 -11.87 -0.91
CA LEU A 57 -2.50 -10.47 -0.55
C LEU A 57 -1.53 -9.76 -1.50
N ILE A 58 -0.38 -10.38 -1.82
CA ILE A 58 0.61 -9.83 -2.74
C ILE A 58 -0.01 -9.63 -4.13
N ASP A 59 -0.69 -10.65 -4.68
CA ASP A 59 -1.38 -10.55 -5.97
C ASP A 59 -2.41 -9.42 -5.98
N SER A 60 -3.13 -9.25 -4.87
CA SER A 60 -4.17 -8.22 -4.72
C SER A 60 -3.58 -6.83 -4.67
N SER A 61 -2.46 -6.67 -3.97
CA SER A 61 -1.66 -5.45 -3.96
C SER A 61 -1.15 -5.12 -5.36
N ASP A 62 -0.65 -6.11 -6.10
CA ASP A 62 -0.15 -5.92 -7.47
C ASP A 62 -1.23 -5.42 -8.42
N GLN A 63 -2.41 -6.03 -8.37
CA GLN A 63 -3.56 -5.60 -9.16
C GLN A 63 -3.98 -4.17 -8.80
N LEU A 64 -3.97 -3.83 -7.52
CA LEU A 64 -4.24 -2.49 -7.04
C LEU A 64 -3.22 -1.48 -7.58
N PHE A 65 -1.92 -1.76 -7.46
CA PHE A 65 -0.87 -0.87 -7.96
C PHE A 65 -0.95 -0.67 -9.46
N GLN A 66 -1.16 -1.74 -10.24
CA GLN A 66 -1.34 -1.63 -11.69
C GLN A 66 -2.58 -0.81 -12.06
N ALA A 67 -3.69 -0.97 -11.32
CA ALA A 67 -4.88 -0.17 -11.52
C ALA A 67 -4.65 1.32 -11.23
N VAL A 68 -3.94 1.64 -10.14
CA VAL A 68 -3.57 3.02 -9.78
C VAL A 68 -2.62 3.59 -10.85
N LYS A 69 -1.61 2.84 -11.26
CA LYS A 69 -0.65 3.27 -12.29
C LYS A 69 -1.34 3.62 -13.60
N THR A 70 -2.23 2.73 -14.05
CA THR A 70 -2.98 2.89 -15.31
C THR A 70 -3.98 4.05 -15.26
N LYS A 71 -4.74 4.17 -14.16
CA LYS A 71 -5.83 5.15 -14.07
C LYS A 71 -5.38 6.53 -13.62
N CYS A 72 -4.36 6.58 -12.77
CA CYS A 72 -3.97 7.79 -12.06
C CYS A 72 -2.61 8.32 -12.47
N GLY A 73 -1.78 7.55 -13.20
CA GLY A 73 -0.42 7.98 -13.53
C GLY A 73 -0.33 9.29 -14.30
N ASN A 74 -1.32 9.58 -15.16
CA ASN A 74 -1.40 10.86 -15.86
C ASN A 74 -1.64 12.06 -14.93
N LYS A 75 -2.12 11.85 -13.69
CA LYS A 75 -2.33 12.89 -12.68
C LYS A 75 -1.04 13.35 -12.01
N LEU A 76 0.05 12.60 -12.17
CA LEU A 76 1.38 13.07 -11.75
C LEU A 76 1.95 14.11 -12.72
N SER A 77 1.42 14.24 -13.95
CA SER A 77 1.91 15.21 -14.93
C SER A 77 3.45 15.18 -15.14
N GLY A 78 4.07 14.00 -14.99
CA GLY A 78 5.52 13.83 -15.08
C GLY A 78 6.30 14.15 -13.79
N ALA A 79 5.63 14.59 -12.73
CA ALA A 79 6.23 14.84 -11.42
C ALA A 79 6.71 13.54 -10.76
N HIS A 80 7.84 13.63 -10.08
CA HIS A 80 8.33 12.64 -9.14
C HIS A 80 7.63 12.78 -7.78
N PHE A 81 7.65 11.74 -6.96
CA PHE A 81 7.01 11.78 -5.63
C PHE A 81 7.66 12.75 -4.64
N CYS A 82 8.82 13.33 -4.97
CA CYS A 82 9.44 14.43 -4.20
C CYS A 82 8.84 15.81 -4.48
N ALA A 83 7.89 15.92 -5.40
CA ALA A 83 7.22 17.20 -5.65
C ALA A 83 6.38 17.62 -4.43
N HIS A 84 6.07 18.92 -4.32
CA HIS A 84 5.24 19.42 -3.23
C HIS A 84 3.90 18.66 -3.14
N LEU A 85 3.43 18.42 -1.92
CA LEU A 85 2.25 17.59 -1.65
C LEU A 85 1.00 18.04 -2.43
N GLU A 86 0.84 19.35 -2.62
CA GLU A 86 -0.24 19.97 -3.41
C GLU A 86 -0.25 19.49 -4.88
N TRP A 87 0.92 19.19 -5.44
CA TRP A 87 1.09 18.74 -6.82
C TRP A 87 0.81 17.24 -6.96
N LEU A 88 0.95 16.49 -5.84
CA LEU A 88 0.63 15.07 -5.76
C LEU A 88 -0.84 14.83 -5.41
N GLN A 89 -1.55 15.83 -4.90
CA GLN A 89 -2.94 15.70 -4.44
C GLN A 89 -3.89 15.10 -5.51
N PRO A 90 -3.87 15.53 -6.79
CA PRO A 90 -4.72 14.94 -7.82
C PRO A 90 -4.44 13.45 -8.05
N PHE A 91 -3.18 13.04 -7.94
CA PHE A 91 -2.79 11.63 -8.00
C PHE A 91 -3.29 10.87 -6.77
N MET A 92 -3.10 11.41 -5.56
CA MET A 92 -3.52 10.78 -4.31
C MET A 92 -5.04 10.58 -4.25
N ASP A 93 -5.83 11.56 -4.70
CA ASP A 93 -7.29 11.47 -4.72
C ASP A 93 -7.77 10.41 -5.74
N CYS A 94 -7.13 10.34 -6.89
CA CYS A 94 -7.38 9.27 -7.86
C CYS A 94 -6.99 7.89 -7.31
N ALA A 95 -5.84 7.78 -6.65
CA ALA A 95 -5.37 6.53 -6.07
C ALA A 95 -6.35 6.03 -4.99
N LYS A 96 -6.83 6.93 -4.10
CA LYS A 96 -7.85 6.62 -3.08
C LYS A 96 -9.15 6.11 -3.70
N SER A 97 -9.67 6.80 -4.72
CA SER A 97 -10.93 6.41 -5.38
C SER A 97 -10.79 5.11 -6.19
N THR A 98 -9.59 4.82 -6.70
CA THR A 98 -9.29 3.55 -7.39
C THR A 98 -9.08 2.40 -6.41
N ALA A 99 -8.56 2.65 -5.22
CA ALA A 99 -8.17 1.60 -4.29
C ALA A 99 -9.35 0.82 -3.72
N VAL A 100 -10.40 1.53 -3.29
CA VAL A 100 -11.59 0.92 -2.67
C VAL A 100 -12.23 -0.16 -3.55
N PRO A 101 -12.60 0.09 -4.82
CA PRO A 101 -13.25 -0.93 -5.64
C PRO A 101 -12.31 -2.08 -6.06
N ASN A 102 -11.00 -1.85 -6.16
CA ASN A 102 -10.06 -2.94 -6.47
C ASN A 102 -9.84 -3.85 -5.28
N TRP A 103 -9.73 -3.31 -4.07
CA TRP A 103 -9.64 -4.11 -2.85
C TRP A 103 -10.87 -5.01 -2.67
N SER A 104 -12.07 -4.48 -2.94
CA SER A 104 -13.32 -5.26 -2.89
C SER A 104 -13.35 -6.45 -3.86
N LYS A 105 -12.66 -6.39 -5.00
CA LYS A 105 -12.57 -7.50 -5.96
C LYS A 105 -11.63 -8.61 -5.50
N SER A 106 -10.60 -8.24 -4.75
CA SER A 106 -9.60 -9.15 -4.20
C SER A 106 -10.06 -9.86 -2.92
N LEU A 107 -10.96 -9.22 -2.17
CA LEU A 107 -11.48 -9.69 -0.90
C LEU A 107 -11.94 -11.16 -0.90
N PRO A 108 -12.73 -11.66 -1.87
CA PRO A 108 -13.16 -13.06 -1.88
C PRO A 108 -12.01 -14.07 -1.92
N LYS A 109 -10.94 -13.78 -2.70
CA LYS A 109 -9.76 -14.65 -2.79
C LYS A 109 -8.95 -14.63 -1.51
N VAL A 110 -8.88 -13.50 -0.80
CA VAL A 110 -8.20 -13.42 0.50
C VAL A 110 -9.02 -14.13 1.59
N LEU A 111 -10.34 -13.92 1.59
CA LEU A 111 -11.26 -14.51 2.55
C LEU A 111 -11.35 -16.05 2.44
N SER A 112 -11.09 -16.64 1.27
CA SER A 112 -11.07 -18.10 1.13
C SER A 112 -9.97 -18.79 1.95
N TYR A 113 -8.97 -18.03 2.40
CA TYR A 113 -7.90 -18.49 3.29
C TYR A 113 -8.17 -18.15 4.76
N MET A 114 -9.35 -17.60 5.09
CA MET A 114 -9.65 -17.13 6.44
C MET A 114 -10.74 -17.99 7.09
N SER A 115 -10.46 -18.47 8.30
CA SER A 115 -11.50 -18.94 9.23
C SER A 115 -12.21 -17.73 9.86
N GLU A 116 -13.37 -17.95 10.52
CA GLU A 116 -14.04 -16.88 11.30
C GLU A 116 -13.10 -16.23 12.34
N ARG A 117 -12.24 -17.05 12.97
CA ARG A 117 -11.23 -16.59 13.93
C ARG A 117 -10.21 -15.66 13.25
N ASN A 118 -9.67 -16.06 12.12
CA ASN A 118 -8.64 -15.31 11.41
C ASN A 118 -9.24 -14.04 10.78
N CYS A 119 -10.50 -14.09 10.35
CA CYS A 119 -11.23 -12.92 9.86
C CYS A 119 -11.40 -11.86 10.95
N LYS A 120 -11.74 -12.26 12.19
CA LYS A 120 -11.81 -11.35 13.33
C LYS A 120 -10.44 -10.71 13.62
N ASN A 121 -9.37 -11.50 13.65
CA ASN A 121 -8.01 -11.01 13.86
C ASN A 121 -7.57 -10.06 12.75
N ALA A 122 -7.93 -10.35 11.49
CA ALA A 122 -7.64 -9.49 10.34
C ALA A 122 -8.39 -8.15 10.47
N ASN A 123 -9.67 -8.18 10.86
CA ASN A 123 -10.44 -6.96 11.09
C ASN A 123 -9.86 -6.12 12.24
N GLU A 124 -9.51 -6.76 13.37
CA GLU A 124 -8.83 -6.09 14.49
C GLU A 124 -7.51 -5.48 14.05
N TYR A 125 -6.70 -6.21 13.28
CA TYR A 125 -5.43 -5.71 12.75
C TYR A 125 -5.60 -4.50 11.84
N LEU A 126 -6.50 -4.58 10.84
CA LEU A 126 -6.75 -3.52 9.86
C LEU A 126 -7.37 -2.25 10.46
N THR A 127 -8.09 -2.40 11.58
CA THR A 127 -8.73 -1.29 12.30
C THR A 127 -7.92 -0.79 13.49
N SER A 128 -6.94 -1.54 13.98
CA SER A 128 -6.07 -1.15 15.09
C SER A 128 -5.07 -0.07 14.70
N THR A 129 -4.58 0.67 15.70
CA THR A 129 -3.45 1.59 15.55
C THR A 129 -2.14 0.86 15.25
N ARG A 130 -2.00 -0.42 15.58
CA ARG A 130 -0.75 -1.20 15.38
C ARG A 130 -0.28 -1.22 13.93
N LEU A 131 -1.20 -1.47 12.99
CA LEU A 131 -0.89 -1.42 11.57
C LEU A 131 -0.38 -0.02 11.18
N TRP A 132 -1.07 1.02 11.61
CA TRP A 132 -0.84 2.40 11.16
C TRP A 132 0.34 3.10 11.85
N GLU A 133 0.58 2.80 13.12
CA GLU A 133 1.54 3.50 13.99
C GLU A 133 2.79 2.67 14.26
N HIS A 134 2.79 1.36 13.95
CA HIS A 134 3.90 0.48 14.29
C HIS A 134 4.41 -0.32 13.09
N ASP A 135 3.55 -1.16 12.48
CA ASP A 135 3.99 -2.10 11.45
C ASP A 135 4.30 -1.41 10.12
N ILE A 136 3.49 -0.44 9.70
CA ILE A 136 3.81 0.41 8.54
C ILE A 136 5.11 1.19 8.77
N PRO A 137 5.25 2.04 9.82
CA PRO A 137 6.49 2.81 10.05
C PRO A 137 7.76 1.96 10.15
N LYS A 138 7.69 0.75 10.71
CA LYS A 138 8.84 -0.17 10.86
C LYS A 138 9.46 -0.59 9.54
N HIS A 139 8.67 -0.73 8.47
CA HIS A 139 9.17 -1.14 7.15
C HIS A 139 9.58 0.05 6.28
N PHE A 140 9.26 1.26 6.71
CA PHE A 140 9.73 2.49 6.10
C PHE A 140 11.04 2.98 6.74
N SER A 141 11.28 2.75 8.03
CA SER A 141 12.45 3.29 8.77
C SER A 141 13.74 2.46 8.68
N LYS A 142 13.96 1.71 7.59
CA LYS A 142 15.16 0.86 7.40
C LYS A 142 16.01 1.27 6.22
#